data_AF-A0A519QDR7-F1
#
_entry.id   AF-A0A519QDR7-F1
#
_cell.length_a   1.000
_cell.length_b   1.000
_cell.length_c   1.000
_cell.angle_alpha   90.00
_cell.angle_beta   90.00
_cell.angle_gamma   90.00
#
_symmetry.space_group_name_H-M   'P 1'
#
loop_
_entity.id
_entity.type
_entity.pdbx_description
1 polymer ?
#
loop_
_entity_poly.entity_id
_entity_poly.type
_entity_poly.pdbx_seq_one_letter_code
_entity_poly.pdbx_strand_id
1 'polypeptide(L)'
;MRRALIALSALLTATALAAPANAQLGGGMGRQGPQTQQQGRGNSAEEAQERRQRAPRIAPLSRRANAGPCPYVKILYDAARYVEMRDNQPRLANVGFTGEIEGISADCEYREGDPIQLDMQMLFSLGRGQAATGQQHTYRYWIAVTERNRAILAKTYFDVPVTFDASGLAQVRE
;
A
#
# COMPACT_ATOMS: atom_id res chain seq x y z
N MET A 1 -12.33 -48.58 17.94
CA MET A 1 -13.64 -48.83 17.28
C MET A 1 -14.01 -47.56 16.53
N ARG A 2 -13.82 -47.50 15.20
CA ARG A 2 -14.86 -47.61 14.14
C ARG A 2 -15.99 -46.57 14.38
N ARG A 3 -16.31 -45.61 13.51
CA ARG A 3 -16.41 -45.65 12.03
C ARG A 3 -16.30 -44.25 11.40
N ALA A 4 -15.72 -44.21 10.21
CA ALA A 4 -15.82 -43.14 9.22
C ALA A 4 -17.14 -43.23 8.43
N LEU A 5 -17.63 -42.13 7.87
CA LEU A 5 -18.35 -42.09 6.59
C LEU A 5 -18.09 -40.75 5.87
N ILE A 6 -17.72 -40.90 4.59
CA ILE A 6 -17.40 -39.91 3.58
C ILE A 6 -18.65 -39.69 2.73
N ALA A 7 -18.89 -38.47 2.24
CA ALA A 7 -19.76 -38.23 1.08
C ALA A 7 -19.12 -37.21 0.14
N LEU A 8 -18.66 -37.71 -1.01
CA LEU A 8 -18.26 -36.96 -2.20
C LEU A 8 -19.52 -36.48 -2.94
N SER A 9 -19.49 -35.25 -3.46
CA SER A 9 -20.28 -34.88 -4.64
C SER A 9 -19.42 -34.05 -5.59
N ALA A 10 -19.04 -34.69 -6.68
CA ALA A 10 -18.44 -34.09 -7.86
C ALA A 10 -19.56 -33.64 -8.81
N LEU A 11 -19.43 -32.45 -9.38
CA LEU A 11 -20.12 -32.07 -10.63
C LEU A 11 -19.18 -31.18 -11.46
N LEU A 12 -18.68 -31.80 -12.54
CA LEU A 12 -17.97 -31.19 -13.64
C LEU A 12 -19.00 -30.57 -14.61
N THR A 13 -18.77 -29.32 -15.03
CA THR A 13 -19.19 -28.87 -16.37
C THR A 13 -18.11 -27.98 -16.95
N ALA A 14 -17.33 -28.55 -17.86
CA ALA A 14 -16.48 -27.82 -18.79
C ALA A 14 -17.30 -27.52 -20.06
N THR A 15 -17.36 -26.27 -20.47
CA THR A 15 -17.66 -25.89 -21.85
C THR A 15 -16.86 -24.65 -22.22
N ALA A 16 -15.84 -24.87 -23.04
CA ALA A 16 -15.14 -23.84 -23.79
C ALA A 16 -15.93 -23.55 -25.08
N LEU A 17 -16.13 -22.27 -25.41
CA LEU A 17 -16.32 -21.85 -26.80
C LEU A 17 -15.69 -20.46 -26.98
N ALA A 18 -14.53 -20.46 -27.63
CA ALA A 18 -14.11 -19.33 -28.45
C ALA A 18 -15.12 -19.18 -29.60
N ALA A 19 -15.53 -17.96 -29.89
CA ALA A 19 -16.28 -17.64 -31.11
C ALA A 19 -15.76 -16.32 -31.70
N PRO A 20 -15.87 -16.18 -33.04
CA PRO A 20 -14.93 -15.44 -33.86
C PRO A 20 -15.43 -14.03 -34.24
N ALA A 21 -14.55 -13.32 -34.94
CA ALA A 21 -14.76 -12.07 -35.63
C ALA A 21 -16.16 -11.91 -36.26
N ASN A 22 -16.73 -10.71 -36.11
CA ASN A 22 -17.77 -10.22 -37.00
C ASN A 22 -17.60 -8.71 -37.20
N ALA A 23 -17.19 -8.34 -38.40
CA ALA A 23 -17.83 -7.29 -39.20
C ALA A 23 -17.16 -7.25 -40.59
N GLN A 24 -17.50 -8.23 -41.43
CA GLN A 24 -17.42 -8.05 -42.87
C GLN A 24 -18.57 -7.11 -43.27
N LEU A 25 -18.29 -5.81 -43.40
CA LEU A 25 -19.14 -4.93 -44.21
C LEU A 25 -18.66 -5.01 -45.65
N GLY A 26 -19.40 -5.75 -46.48
CA GLY A 26 -19.26 -5.77 -47.92
C GLY A 26 -20.53 -5.21 -48.58
N GLY A 27 -20.33 -4.18 -49.42
CA GLY A 27 -21.13 -4.01 -50.64
C GLY A 27 -22.37 -3.11 -50.56
N GLY A 28 -22.17 -1.79 -50.53
CA GLY A 28 -23.13 -0.81 -51.01
C GLY A 28 -22.52 -0.02 -52.17
N MET A 29 -23.00 -0.27 -53.39
CA MET A 29 -22.62 0.48 -54.60
C MET A 29 -23.02 1.96 -54.53
N GLY A 30 -22.06 2.82 -54.82
CA GLY A 30 -22.21 4.02 -55.66
C GLY A 30 -23.05 5.19 -55.15
N ARG A 31 -22.39 6.30 -54.78
CA ARG A 31 -22.73 7.63 -55.31
C ARG A 31 -21.57 8.62 -55.15
N GLN A 32 -21.27 9.30 -56.24
CA GLN A 32 -20.22 10.31 -56.44
C GLN A 32 -20.46 11.57 -55.60
N GLY A 33 -19.36 12.16 -55.09
CA GLY A 33 -19.29 13.53 -54.55
C GLY A 33 -17.83 14.02 -54.57
N PRO A 34 -17.56 15.30 -54.90
CA PRO A 34 -16.31 15.70 -55.52
C PRO A 34 -15.19 16.03 -54.52
N GLN A 35 -13.96 15.73 -54.98
CA GLN A 35 -12.70 16.42 -54.73
C GLN A 35 -12.63 17.39 -53.53
N THR A 36 -11.85 17.00 -52.53
CA THR A 36 -10.92 17.95 -51.91
C THR A 36 -9.52 17.34 -51.99
N GLN A 37 -8.80 17.73 -53.04
CA GLN A 37 -7.36 17.67 -53.07
C GLN A 37 -6.83 18.63 -51.99
N GLN A 38 -6.26 18.07 -50.93
CA GLN A 38 -5.22 18.73 -50.15
C GLN A 38 -4.18 17.63 -49.86
N GLN A 39 -3.31 17.34 -50.81
CA GLN A 39 -1.92 17.82 -50.79
C GLN A 39 -1.26 17.63 -49.42
N GLY A 40 -0.43 16.60 -49.33
CA GLY A 40 0.41 16.28 -48.18
C GLY A 40 1.15 14.95 -48.35
N ARG A 41 1.76 14.71 -49.53
CA ARG A 41 2.79 13.67 -49.66
C ARG A 41 4.07 14.25 -49.05
N GLY A 42 4.46 13.69 -47.91
CA GLY A 42 5.44 14.28 -46.98
C GLY A 42 4.65 14.74 -45.77
N ASN A 43 4.53 13.95 -44.71
CA ASN A 43 5.63 13.70 -43.80
C ASN A 43 5.36 12.45 -42.93
N SER A 44 5.03 11.31 -43.54
CA SER A 44 4.83 10.04 -42.84
C SER A 44 6.08 9.56 -42.09
N ALA A 45 7.27 9.97 -42.55
CA ALA A 45 8.53 9.75 -41.84
C ALA A 45 8.62 10.61 -40.56
N GLU A 46 8.14 11.84 -40.62
CA GLU A 46 8.20 12.82 -39.52
C GLU A 46 7.16 12.48 -38.43
N GLU A 47 5.93 12.10 -38.81
CA GLU A 47 4.91 11.58 -37.88
C GLU A 47 5.35 10.25 -37.22
N ALA A 48 6.03 9.37 -37.96
CA ALA A 48 6.59 8.14 -37.41
C ALA A 48 7.77 8.41 -36.47
N GLN A 49 8.56 9.45 -36.74
CA GLN A 49 9.69 9.88 -35.93
C GLN A 49 9.21 10.57 -34.63
N GLU A 50 8.17 11.38 -34.70
CA GLU A 50 7.53 12.01 -33.56
C GLU A 50 6.87 10.97 -32.64
N ARG A 51 6.22 9.93 -33.20
CA ARG A 51 5.70 8.78 -32.43
C ARG A 51 6.81 7.99 -31.71
N ARG A 52 7.99 7.84 -32.32
CA ARG A 52 9.15 7.20 -31.68
C ARG A 52 9.80 8.08 -30.61
N GLN A 53 9.81 9.39 -30.81
CA GLN A 53 10.29 10.35 -29.81
C GLN A 53 9.36 10.46 -28.60
N ARG A 54 8.06 10.29 -28.81
CA ARG A 54 7.03 10.28 -27.75
C ARG A 54 6.79 8.90 -27.14
N ALA A 55 7.50 7.87 -27.60
CA ALA A 55 7.43 6.56 -26.97
C ALA A 55 8.01 6.66 -25.55
N PRO A 56 7.26 6.25 -24.51
CA PRO A 56 7.74 6.32 -23.14
C PRO A 56 9.01 5.47 -23.03
N ARG A 57 10.12 6.12 -22.68
CA ARG A 57 11.35 5.40 -22.34
C ARG A 57 11.19 4.83 -20.94
N ILE A 58 10.58 3.64 -20.87
CA ILE A 58 10.57 2.84 -19.65
C ILE A 58 12.04 2.50 -19.37
N ALA A 59 12.65 3.16 -18.39
CA ALA A 59 13.95 2.75 -17.89
C ALA A 59 13.84 1.29 -17.43
N PRO A 60 14.85 0.42 -17.70
CA PRO A 60 14.80 -0.94 -17.23
C PRO A 60 14.64 -0.93 -15.70
N LEU A 61 13.57 -1.55 -15.20
CA LEU A 61 13.40 -1.78 -13.78
C LEU A 61 14.65 -2.49 -13.25
N SER A 62 15.17 -2.04 -12.10
CA SER A 62 16.29 -2.68 -11.42
C SER A 62 16.05 -4.20 -11.37
N ARG A 63 16.86 -4.96 -12.11
CA ARG A 63 16.63 -6.39 -12.40
C ARG A 63 17.07 -7.33 -11.28
N ARG A 64 17.23 -6.85 -10.05
CA ARG A 64 17.60 -7.72 -8.92
C ARG A 64 16.49 -7.72 -7.90
N ALA A 65 15.64 -8.73 -8.03
CA ALA A 65 14.67 -9.09 -7.02
C ALA A 65 15.38 -9.56 -5.76
N ASN A 66 14.73 -9.35 -4.60
CA ASN A 66 15.20 -9.90 -3.34
C ASN A 66 15.32 -11.44 -3.43
N ALA A 67 16.32 -12.01 -2.76
CA ALA A 67 16.52 -13.47 -2.75
C ALA A 67 15.41 -14.24 -2.02
N GLY A 68 14.47 -13.54 -1.36
CA GLY A 68 13.31 -14.11 -0.68
C GLY A 68 12.24 -13.05 -0.37
N PRO A 69 11.10 -13.45 0.21
CA PRO A 69 10.03 -12.52 0.57
C PRO A 69 10.44 -11.64 1.75
N CYS A 70 9.98 -10.38 1.74
CA CYS A 70 10.15 -9.47 2.87
C CYS A 70 9.44 -9.99 4.14
N PRO A 71 10.00 -9.73 5.33
CA PRO A 71 9.31 -10.01 6.57
C PRO A 71 8.01 -9.20 6.64
N TYR A 72 7.02 -9.76 7.32
CA TYR A 72 5.74 -9.09 7.46
C TYR A 72 5.75 -8.13 8.64
N VAL A 73 5.38 -6.88 8.40
CA VAL A 73 5.33 -5.84 9.42
C VAL A 73 3.88 -5.58 9.80
N LYS A 74 3.58 -5.62 11.11
CA LYS A 74 2.23 -5.40 11.65
C LYS A 74 2.24 -4.55 12.91
N ILE A 75 1.13 -3.84 13.10
CA ILE A 75 0.78 -3.18 14.35
C ILE A 75 -0.01 -4.18 15.20
N LEU A 76 0.36 -4.33 16.45
CA LEU A 76 -0.41 -5.14 17.41
C LEU A 76 -1.67 -4.36 17.79
N TYR A 77 -2.83 -5.00 17.71
CA TYR A 77 -4.11 -4.34 17.96
C TYR A 77 -4.16 -3.65 19.33
N ASP A 78 -3.70 -4.33 20.38
CA ASP A 78 -3.72 -3.82 21.76
C ASP A 78 -2.68 -2.70 22.01
N ALA A 79 -1.70 -2.55 21.12
CA ALA A 79 -0.68 -1.50 21.19
C ALA A 79 -0.86 -0.43 20.11
N ALA A 80 -1.89 -0.53 19.27
CA ALA A 80 -2.18 0.44 18.22
C ALA A 80 -2.69 1.76 18.79
N ARG A 81 -3.18 1.74 20.02
CA ARG A 81 -3.83 2.88 20.68
C ARG A 81 -3.24 3.14 22.06
N TYR A 82 -3.13 4.41 22.39
CA TYR A 82 -2.68 4.92 23.67
C TYR A 82 -3.70 5.93 24.18
N VAL A 83 -4.05 5.83 25.46
CA VAL A 83 -4.90 6.80 26.16
C VAL A 83 -4.32 7.02 27.54
N GLU A 84 -3.84 8.23 27.79
CA GLU A 84 -3.44 8.67 29.11
C GLU A 84 -4.65 9.17 29.89
N MET A 85 -4.83 8.65 31.10
CA MET A 85 -5.88 9.08 32.01
C MET A 85 -5.28 9.64 33.29
N ARG A 86 -5.68 10.86 33.65
CA ARG A 86 -5.29 11.44 34.94
C ARG A 86 -5.79 10.56 36.08
N ASP A 87 -4.91 10.34 37.06
CA ASP A 87 -5.15 9.51 38.25
C ASP A 87 -5.57 8.06 37.94
N ASN A 88 -5.33 7.58 36.71
CA ASN A 88 -5.73 6.26 36.24
C ASN A 88 -7.25 5.99 36.38
N GLN A 89 -8.08 7.04 36.23
CA GLN A 89 -9.53 6.96 36.37
C GLN A 89 -10.22 7.01 34.99
N PRO A 90 -11.04 6.01 34.62
CA PRO A 90 -11.66 5.89 33.29
C PRO A 90 -12.86 6.82 33.12
N ARG A 91 -12.59 8.13 33.05
CA ARG A 91 -13.57 9.18 32.78
C ARG A 91 -13.11 10.02 31.61
N LEU A 92 -14.02 10.37 30.70
CA LEU A 92 -13.71 11.21 29.54
C LEU A 92 -13.05 12.54 29.94
N ALA A 93 -13.48 13.14 31.05
CA ALA A 93 -12.91 14.38 31.57
C ALA A 93 -11.46 14.25 32.05
N ASN A 94 -10.96 13.03 32.25
CA ASN A 94 -9.61 12.75 32.71
C ASN A 94 -8.64 12.38 31.56
N VAL A 95 -9.10 12.40 30.30
CA VAL A 95 -8.22 12.11 29.15
C VAL A 95 -7.18 13.22 29.02
N GLY A 96 -5.92 12.84 29.18
CA GLY A 96 -4.74 13.68 29.02
C GLY A 96 -4.31 13.71 27.57
N PHE A 97 -3.60 12.68 27.14
CA PHE A 97 -3.11 12.53 25.77
C PHE A 97 -3.63 11.23 25.15
N THR A 98 -3.81 11.24 23.83
CA THR A 98 -4.25 10.07 23.06
C THR A 98 -3.34 9.86 21.87
N GLY A 99 -3.16 8.62 21.45
CA GLY A 99 -2.43 8.30 20.23
C GLY A 99 -3.00 7.08 19.54
N GLU A 100 -2.99 7.08 18.22
CA GLU A 100 -3.29 5.94 17.38
C GLU A 100 -2.25 5.82 16.27
N ILE A 101 -1.78 4.60 16.02
CA ILE A 101 -0.99 4.28 14.84
C ILE A 101 -1.97 3.98 13.71
N GLU A 102 -2.13 4.92 12.79
CA GLU A 102 -3.12 4.83 11.70
C GLU A 102 -2.63 3.91 10.57
N GLY A 103 -1.32 3.81 10.38
CA GLY A 103 -0.77 3.04 9.28
C GLY A 103 0.72 2.77 9.41
N ILE A 104 1.13 1.72 8.71
CA ILE A 104 2.52 1.34 8.52
C ILE A 104 2.75 0.95 7.07
N SER A 105 3.82 1.47 6.48
CA SER A 105 4.35 1.01 5.19
C SER A 105 5.80 0.61 5.40
N ALA A 106 6.24 -0.45 4.73
CA ALA A 106 7.60 -0.91 4.84
C ALA A 106 8.09 -1.46 3.51
N ASP A 107 9.34 -1.15 3.19
CA ASP A 107 10.10 -1.66 2.06
C ASP A 107 11.30 -2.42 2.60
N CYS A 108 11.70 -3.48 1.91
CA CYS A 108 12.86 -4.26 2.32
C CYS A 108 13.79 -4.59 1.17
N GLU A 109 15.08 -4.63 1.49
CA GLU A 109 16.12 -5.08 0.59
C GLU A 109 16.85 -6.28 1.20
N TYR A 110 16.98 -7.34 0.41
CA TYR A 110 17.67 -8.56 0.82
C TYR A 110 18.51 -9.12 -0.33
N ARG A 111 19.84 -9.09 -0.17
CA ARG A 111 20.81 -9.49 -1.20
C ARG A 111 21.79 -10.52 -0.66
N GLU A 112 21.63 -11.77 -1.08
CA GLU A 112 22.62 -12.84 -0.88
C GLU A 112 23.13 -12.92 0.57
N GLY A 113 24.37 -12.48 0.84
CA GLY A 113 24.99 -12.49 2.17
C GLY A 113 24.79 -11.21 3.01
N ASP A 114 24.18 -10.17 2.43
CA ASP A 114 23.91 -8.92 3.14
C ASP A 114 22.74 -9.11 4.12
N PRO A 115 22.81 -8.49 5.31
CA PRO A 115 21.69 -8.48 6.24
C PRO A 115 20.49 -7.75 5.63
N ILE A 116 19.28 -8.23 5.95
CA ILE A 116 18.02 -7.59 5.53
C ILE A 116 18.01 -6.14 6.02
N GLN A 117 17.84 -5.21 5.08
CA GLN A 117 17.54 -3.81 5.39
C GLN A 117 16.04 -3.61 5.27
N LEU A 118 15.44 -2.98 6.29
CA LEU A 118 14.02 -2.71 6.35
C LEU A 118 13.82 -1.22 6.58
N ASP A 119 13.23 -0.55 5.60
CA ASP A 119 12.80 0.83 5.71
C ASP A 119 11.32 0.84 6.09
N MET A 120 10.98 1.50 7.18
CA MET A 120 9.59 1.59 7.65
C MET A 120 9.18 3.04 7.79
N GLN A 121 7.92 3.30 7.48
CA GLN A 121 7.26 4.56 7.80
C GLN A 121 6.01 4.31 8.63
N MET A 122 5.84 5.10 9.67
CA MET A 122 4.73 5.02 10.60
C MET A 122 3.92 6.32 10.57
N LEU A 123 2.60 6.20 10.50
CA LEU A 123 1.69 7.33 10.63
C LEU A 123 1.03 7.30 12.01
N PHE A 124 1.26 8.35 12.78
CA PHE A 124 0.66 8.57 14.09
C PHE A 124 -0.39 9.67 14.01
N SER A 125 -1.52 9.45 14.67
CA SER A 125 -2.56 10.43 14.93
C SER A 125 -2.68 10.63 16.43
N LEU A 126 -2.41 11.84 16.88
CA LEU A 126 -2.15 12.17 18.26
C LEU A 126 -3.11 13.26 18.71
N GLY A 127 -3.54 13.19 19.97
CA GLY A 127 -4.52 14.10 20.54
C GLY A 127 -4.13 14.56 21.94
N ARG A 128 -4.52 15.80 22.23
CA ARG A 128 -4.43 16.44 23.54
C ARG A 128 -5.83 16.69 24.07
N GLY A 129 -6.19 15.93 25.09
CA GLY A 129 -7.42 16.07 25.86
C GLY A 129 -7.38 17.23 26.86
N GLN A 130 -8.52 17.43 27.52
CA GLN A 130 -8.74 18.54 28.45
C GLN A 130 -7.94 18.43 29.76
N ALA A 131 -7.56 17.20 30.15
CA ALA A 131 -6.79 16.97 31.37
C ALA A 131 -5.26 16.97 31.13
N ALA A 132 -4.81 17.18 29.89
CA ALA A 132 -3.39 17.27 29.57
C ALA A 132 -2.74 18.48 30.26
N THR A 133 -1.51 18.29 30.73
CA THR A 133 -0.69 19.38 31.24
C THR A 133 0.25 19.85 30.13
N GLY A 134 0.11 21.11 29.72
CA GLY A 134 0.95 21.71 28.70
C GLY A 134 0.55 21.36 27.25
N GLN A 135 1.34 21.88 26.31
CA GLN A 135 1.13 21.70 24.87
C GLN A 135 2.09 20.68 24.25
N GLN A 136 2.99 20.10 25.04
CA GLN A 136 4.01 19.17 24.57
C GLN A 136 3.84 17.81 25.24
N HIS A 137 4.10 16.75 24.48
CA HIS A 137 4.14 15.38 24.99
C HIS A 137 5.18 14.57 24.21
N THR A 138 5.77 13.57 24.85
CA THR A 138 6.67 12.63 24.17
C THR A 138 6.06 11.25 24.25
N TYR A 139 5.62 10.74 23.09
CA TYR A 139 5.10 9.39 22.97
C TYR A 139 6.25 8.41 22.86
N ARG A 140 6.12 7.22 23.44
CA ARG A 140 7.09 6.14 23.24
C ARG A 140 6.45 4.97 22.53
N TYR A 141 7.05 4.56 21.42
CA TYR A 141 6.71 3.33 20.73
C TYR A 141 7.91 2.38 20.69
N TRP A 142 7.69 1.18 20.17
CA TRP A 142 8.73 0.18 20.04
C TRP A 142 8.53 -0.64 18.78
N ILE A 143 9.65 -1.10 18.24
CA ILE A 143 9.68 -2.09 17.16
C ILE A 143 10.22 -3.38 17.77
N ALA A 144 9.52 -4.49 17.53
CA ALA A 144 9.94 -5.81 17.97
C ALA A 144 10.12 -6.74 16.78
N VAL A 145 11.32 -7.30 16.63
CA VAL A 145 11.59 -8.38 15.68
C VAL A 145 11.17 -9.67 16.37
N THR A 146 10.30 -10.44 15.72
CA THR A 146 9.79 -11.69 16.27
C THR A 146 10.13 -12.87 15.39
N GLU A 147 10.39 -14.00 16.02
CA GLU A 147 10.18 -15.27 15.34
C GLU A 147 8.67 -15.50 15.24
N ARG A 148 8.18 -15.83 14.03
CA ARG A 148 6.75 -15.90 13.68
C ARG A 148 5.90 -16.46 14.84
N ASN A 149 5.19 -15.55 15.51
CA ASN A 149 4.23 -15.83 16.59
C ASN A 149 4.79 -16.67 17.77
N ARG A 150 6.10 -16.65 18.00
CA ARG A 150 6.73 -17.45 19.08
C ARG A 150 7.46 -16.61 20.11
N ALA A 151 8.44 -15.82 19.68
CA ALA A 151 9.36 -15.15 20.59
C ALA A 151 9.79 -13.79 20.06
N ILE A 152 10.08 -12.86 20.96
CA ILE A 152 10.72 -11.58 20.66
C ILE A 152 12.22 -11.83 20.58
N LEU A 153 12.82 -11.58 19.41
CA LEU A 153 14.25 -11.71 19.15
C LEU A 153 14.99 -10.42 19.52
N ALA A 154 14.38 -9.28 19.21
CA ALA A 154 14.90 -7.96 19.54
C ALA A 154 13.75 -6.97 19.75
N LYS A 155 13.96 -5.96 20.60
CA LYS A 155 13.00 -4.88 20.85
C LYS A 155 13.74 -3.57 21.04
N THR A 156 13.36 -2.55 20.29
CA THR A 156 13.94 -1.21 20.38
C THR A 156 12.85 -0.19 20.62
N TYR A 157 13.10 0.78 21.50
CA TYR A 157 12.18 1.86 21.83
C TYR A 157 12.57 3.15 21.10
N PHE A 158 11.57 3.94 20.76
CA PHE A 158 11.69 5.21 20.05
C PHE A 158 10.77 6.23 20.70
N ASP A 159 11.23 7.47 20.78
CA ASP A 159 10.49 8.59 21.36
C ASP A 159 10.07 9.56 20.26
N VAL A 160 8.81 9.99 20.28
CA VAL A 160 8.20 10.92 19.34
C VAL A 160 7.78 12.17 20.10
N PRO A 161 8.63 13.21 20.13
CA PRO A 161 8.30 14.47 20.77
C PRO A 161 7.32 15.26 19.89
N VAL A 162 6.22 15.72 20.48
CA VAL A 162 5.15 16.41 19.76
C VAL A 162 4.77 17.68 20.50
N THR A 163 4.53 18.74 19.72
CA THR A 163 3.90 19.97 20.19
C THR A 163 2.55 20.10 19.51
N PHE A 164 1.48 20.21 20.29
CA PHE A 164 0.12 20.32 19.81
C PHE A 164 -0.21 21.75 19.43
N ASP A 165 -1.00 21.91 18.38
CA ASP A 165 -1.59 23.19 18.02
C ASP A 165 -2.82 23.50 18.88
N ALA A 166 -3.51 24.60 18.55
CA ALA A 166 -4.73 25.03 19.25
C ALA A 166 -5.89 24.02 19.12
N SER A 167 -5.93 23.21 18.06
CA SER A 167 -6.94 22.16 17.89
C SER A 167 -6.71 20.98 18.84
N GLY A 168 -5.49 20.84 19.37
CA GLY A 168 -5.10 19.71 20.21
C GLY A 168 -4.85 18.44 19.40
N LEU A 169 -4.76 18.50 18.07
CA LEU A 169 -4.45 17.37 17.21
C LEU A 169 -3.05 17.51 16.62
N ALA A 170 -2.41 16.37 16.35
CA ALA A 170 -1.15 16.32 15.61
C ALA A 170 -1.06 15.02 14.81
N GLN A 171 -0.56 15.10 13.58
CA GLN A 171 -0.15 13.92 12.82
C GLN A 171 1.37 13.92 12.66
N VAL A 172 1.98 12.77 12.90
CA VAL A 172 3.43 12.59 12.80
C VAL A 172 3.73 11.44 11.86
N ARG A 173 4.73 11.63 11.00
CA ARG A 173 5.30 10.60 10.15
C ARG A 173 6.75 10.37 10.56
N GLU A 174 7.03 9.17 11.02
CA GLU A 174 8.39 8.67 11.29
C GLU A 174 8.80 7.68 10.21
#